data_AF-A0A3D4XCS4-F1
#
_entry.id   AF-A0A3D4XCS4-F1
#
_cell.length_a   1.000
_cell.length_b   1.000
_cell.length_c   1.000
_cell.angle_alpha   90.00
_cell.angle_beta   90.00
_cell.angle_gamma   90.00
#
_symmetry.space_group_name_H-M   'P 1'
#
loop_
_entity.id
_entity.type
_entity.pdbx_description
1 polymer ?
#
loop_
_entity_poly.entity_id
_entity_poly.type
_entity_poly.pdbx_seq_one_letter_code
_entity_poly.pdbx_strand_id
1 'polypeptide(L)' 'VYEMMGIPLELYTPIFAVARIAGWSAHRIEELIGLNKIIRPAYLSVMDEKE' A
#
# COMPACT_ATOMS: atom_id res chain seq x y z
N VAL A 1 16.28 13.10 -12.13
CA VAL A 1 16.93 11.86 -12.63
C VAL A 1 16.08 11.22 -13.74
N TYR A 2 14.85 10.75 -13.48
CA TYR A 2 14.03 10.11 -14.53
C TYR A 2 13.71 11.03 -15.72
N GLU A 3 13.48 12.33 -15.49
CA GLU A 3 13.36 13.34 -16.55
C GLU A 3 14.65 13.49 -17.38
N MET A 4 15.81 13.54 -16.71
CA MET A 4 17.12 13.60 -17.37
C MET A 4 17.43 12.33 -18.19
N MET A 5 16.79 11.21 -17.85
CA MET A 5 16.86 9.93 -18.58
C MET A 5 15.83 9.83 -19.72
N GLY A 6 15.00 10.87 -19.92
CA GLY A 6 13.96 10.88 -20.95
C GLY A 6 12.81 9.90 -20.69
N ILE A 7 12.60 9.48 -19.44
CA ILE A 7 11.50 8.58 -19.09
C ILE A 7 10.18 9.38 -19.07
N PRO A 8 9.13 8.93 -19.79
CA PRO A 8 7.82 9.56 -19.77
C PRO A 8 7.21 9.65 -18.36
N LEU A 9 6.51 10.75 -18.08
CA LEU A 9 5.92 11.01 -16.75
C LEU A 9 4.90 9.94 -16.35
N GLU A 10 4.20 9.36 -17.32
CA GLU A 10 3.20 8.32 -17.13
C GLU A 10 3.80 7.04 -16.54
N LEU A 11 5.11 6.84 -16.67
CA LEU A 11 5.83 5.67 -16.16
C LEU A 11 6.36 5.82 -14.73
N TYR A 12 6.20 6.99 -14.10
CA TYR A 12 6.78 7.22 -12.78
C TYR A 12 6.11 6.37 -11.71
N THR A 13 4.78 6.31 -11.72
CA THR A 13 4.00 5.49 -10.78
C THR A 13 4.26 3.99 -10.98
N PRO A 14 4.28 3.45 -12.21
CA PRO A 14 4.70 2.06 -12.46
C PRO A 14 6.10 1.72 -11.93
N ILE A 15 7.09 2.57 -12.18
CA ILE A 15 8.47 2.35 -11.70
C ILE A 15 8.51 2.35 -10.17
N PHE A 16 7.83 3.30 -9.54
CA PHE A 16 7.69 3.36 -8.09
C PHE A 16 7.03 2.08 -7.55
N ALA A 17 5.91 1.64 -8.13
CA ALA A 17 5.22 0.44 -7.71
C ALA A 17 6.11 -0.81 -7.79
N VAL A 18 6.87 -0.99 -8.90
CA VAL A 18 7.81 -2.11 -9.07
C VAL A 18 8.89 -2.09 -7.98
N ALA A 19 9.47 -0.93 -7.70
CA ALA A 19 10.46 -0.78 -6.63
C ALA A 19 9.87 -1.12 -5.24
N ARG A 20 8.55 -0.96 -5.05
CA ARG A 20 7.88 -1.27 -3.78
C ARG A 20 7.58 -2.75 -3.54
N ILE A 21 7.52 -3.56 -4.61
CA ILE A 21 7.16 -4.99 -4.54
C ILE A 21 8.03 -5.75 -3.53
N ALA A 22 9.35 -5.54 -3.53
CA ALA A 22 10.24 -6.24 -2.60
C ALA A 22 9.86 -6.02 -1.12
N GLY A 23 9.52 -4.79 -0.76
CA GLY A 23 9.09 -4.47 0.61
C GLY A 23 7.71 -5.02 0.93
N TRP A 24 6.75 -4.94 0.00
CA TRP A 24 5.43 -5.54 0.20
C TRP A 24 5.49 -7.06 0.35
N SER A 25 6.34 -7.73 -0.42
CA SER A 25 6.58 -9.16 -0.29
C SER A 25 7.18 -9.53 1.07
N ALA A 26 8.14 -8.74 1.57
CA ALA A 26 8.72 -8.96 2.91
C ALA A 26 7.66 -8.81 4.01
N HIS A 27 6.88 -7.73 3.99
CA HIS A 27 5.77 -7.54 4.94
C HIS A 27 4.74 -8.66 4.85
N ARG A 28 4.46 -9.15 3.63
CA ARG A 28 3.52 -10.26 3.46
C ARG A 28 4.02 -11.53 4.11
N ILE A 29 5.31 -11.84 3.96
CA ILE A 29 5.92 -13.00 4.60
C ILE A 29 5.90 -12.84 6.13
N GLU A 30 6.23 -11.65 6.64
CA GLU A 30 6.20 -11.34 8.07
C GLU A 30 4.78 -11.52 8.65
N GLU A 31 3.75 -11.02 8.00
CA GLU A 31 2.35 -11.22 8.39
C GLU A 31 2.00 -12.71 8.44
N LEU A 32 2.35 -13.47 7.40
CA LEU A 32 2.03 -14.89 7.30
C LEU A 32 2.68 -15.73 8.42
N ILE A 33 3.89 -15.35 8.84
CA ILE A 33 4.64 -16.09 9.86
C ILE A 33 4.29 -15.61 11.28
N GLY A 34 4.18 -14.30 11.49
CA GLY A 34 4.06 -13.69 12.82
C GLY A 34 2.63 -13.40 13.27
N LEU A 35 1.71 -13.13 12.35
CA LEU A 35 0.36 -12.62 12.63
C LEU A 35 -0.68 -13.35 11.78
N ASN A 36 -1.02 -14.57 12.19
CA ASN A 36 -2.11 -15.35 11.60
C ASN A 36 -3.50 -14.82 12.02
N LYS A 37 -3.70 -13.49 11.92
CA LYS A 37 -4.94 -12.79 12.27
C LYS A 37 -5.31 -11.84 11.13
N ILE A 38 -6.58 -11.84 10.77
CA ILE A 38 -7.13 -10.92 9.78
C ILE A 38 -7.25 -9.53 10.41
N ILE A 39 -6.74 -8.50 9.74
CA ILE A 39 -6.89 -7.10 10.15
C ILE A 39 -8.36 -6.70 10.00
N ARG A 40 -9.05 -6.46 11.13
CA ARG A 40 -10.45 -6.03 11.19
C ARG A 40 -10.58 -4.76 12.03
N PRO A 41 -10.48 -3.57 11.40
CA PRO A 41 -10.72 -2.31 12.11
C PRO A 41 -12.19 -2.20 12.52
N ALA A 42 -12.43 -1.66 13.73
CA ALA A 42 -13.76 -1.28 14.19
C ALA A 42 -13.93 0.23 13.95
N TYR A 43 -14.88 0.60 13.11
CA TYR A 43 -15.22 2.00 12.86
C TYR A 43 -16.40 2.40 13.74
N LEU A 44 -16.33 3.61 14.30
CA LEU A 44 -17.42 4.26 14.99
C LEU A 44 -17.88 5.44 14.13
N SER A 45 -19.16 5.49 13.78
CA SER A 45 -19.75 6.66 13.12
C SER A 45 -19.85 7.81 14.13
N VAL A 46 -19.43 9.00 13.71
CA VAL A 46 -19.62 10.25 14.47
C VAL A 46 -20.84 11.04 14.00
N MET A 47 -21.58 10.53 13.02
CA MET A 47 -22.83 11.14 12.60
C MET A 47 -23.92 10.85 13.63
N ASP A 48 -24.68 11.88 13.99
CA ASP A 48 -25.87 11.74 14.82
C ASP A 48 -26.91 10.86 14.10
N GLU A 49 -27.61 10.02 14.86
CA GLU A 49 -28.74 9.27 14.33
C GLU A 49 -29.82 10.25 13.87
N LYS A 50 -30.17 10.20 12.58
CA LYS A 50 -31.38 10.87 12.10
C LYS A 50 -32.56 9.99 12.49
N GLU A 51 -33.45 10.54 13.32
CA GLU A 51 -34.79 9.98 13.57
C GLU A 51 -35.58 9.75 12.26
#